data_AF-A0A3S0EZJ4-F1
#
_entry.id   AF-A0A3S0EZJ4-F1
#
_cell.length_a   1.000
_cell.length_b   1.000
_cell.length_c   1.000
_cell.angle_alpha   90.00
_cell.angle_beta   90.00
_cell.angle_gamma   90.00
#
_symmetry.space_group_name_H-M   'P 1'
#
loop_
_entity.id
_entity.type
_entity.pdbx_description
1 polymer ?
#
loop_
_entity_poly.entity_id
_entity_poly.type
_entity_poly.pdbx_seq_one_letter_code
_entity_poly.pdbx_strand_id
1 'polypeptide(L)'
;MNSRKGPRKAGSRGTANNDQFIDATPDAETSPNMRGGSPRNLQETKVYKDSVKGARAAWQNYVAFLAVKFHDTPRRGQEQFIVRMSQTLTIGSAVLITSLFYPFLPTLIRVFALPGVLVLSWWLGTKIVAPQMTIRFEKHLNQEF
;
A
#
# COMPACT_ATOMS: atom_id res chain seq x y z
N MET A 1 -19.28 66.58 -6.10
CA MET A 1 -19.36 65.49 -5.08
C MET A 1 -18.38 64.39 -5.46
N ASN A 2 -17.43 64.14 -4.54
CA ASN A 2 -16.47 63.06 -4.34
C ASN A 2 -16.20 62.02 -5.46
N SER A 3 -14.93 61.82 -5.82
CA SER A 3 -14.15 60.69 -5.25
C SER A 3 -12.65 60.75 -5.58
N ARG A 4 -11.81 60.49 -4.56
CA ARG A 4 -10.34 60.55 -4.56
C ARG A 4 -9.71 59.39 -5.34
N LYS A 5 -8.65 59.64 -6.11
CA LYS A 5 -7.72 58.61 -6.62
C LYS A 5 -6.33 58.81 -6.01
N GLY A 6 -5.93 57.88 -5.14
CA GLY A 6 -4.56 57.71 -4.64
C GLY A 6 -3.67 56.93 -5.62
N PRO A 7 -2.34 56.85 -5.36
CA PRO A 7 -1.33 56.68 -6.40
C PRO A 7 -1.01 55.22 -6.76
N ARG A 8 -0.59 55.03 -8.02
CA ARG A 8 0.03 53.81 -8.56
C ARG A 8 1.50 53.72 -8.16
N LYS A 9 1.92 52.62 -7.52
CA LYS A 9 3.32 52.11 -7.51
C LYS A 9 3.28 50.73 -8.16
N ALA A 10 3.74 50.55 -9.41
CA ALA A 10 5.12 50.48 -9.89
C ALA A 10 5.81 49.13 -9.59
N GLY A 11 5.96 48.33 -10.65
CA GLY A 11 7.17 47.55 -10.92
C GLY A 11 7.30 46.18 -10.25
N SER A 12 6.75 45.14 -10.89
CA SER A 12 7.23 43.76 -10.74
C SER A 12 8.31 43.49 -11.79
N ARG A 13 9.54 43.14 -11.38
CA ARG A 13 10.52 42.41 -12.21
C ARG A 13 11.76 41.95 -11.42
N GLY A 14 12.12 40.68 -11.62
CA GLY A 14 13.33 39.98 -11.14
C GLY A 14 12.93 38.63 -10.51
N THR A 15 12.75 37.52 -11.25
CA THR A 15 13.76 36.66 -11.91
C THR A 15 14.79 36.15 -10.89
N ALA A 16 14.51 35.04 -10.18
CA ALA A 16 14.85 33.65 -10.53
C ALA A 16 16.36 33.35 -10.52
N ASN A 17 16.87 32.69 -9.47
CA ASN A 17 17.48 31.36 -9.55
C ASN A 17 18.05 30.88 -8.19
N ASN A 18 17.85 29.58 -7.96
CA ASN A 18 18.68 28.63 -7.21
C ASN A 18 19.35 29.09 -5.91
N ASP A 19 18.80 28.62 -4.78
CA ASP A 19 19.46 27.59 -3.96
C ASP A 19 18.48 27.19 -2.84
N GLN A 20 17.73 26.11 -3.07
CA GLN A 20 16.96 25.46 -2.00
C GLN A 20 17.93 24.72 -1.09
N PHE A 21 18.58 25.46 -0.20
CA PHE A 21 19.16 24.93 1.00
C PHE A 21 17.99 24.60 1.94
N ILE A 22 17.73 23.31 2.17
CA ILE A 22 16.83 22.88 3.23
C ILE A 22 17.59 23.11 4.54
N ASP A 23 17.43 24.31 5.11
CA ASP A 23 17.84 24.61 6.47
C ASP A 23 16.91 23.82 7.42
N ALA A 24 17.41 22.67 7.87
CA ALA A 24 16.76 21.78 8.81
C ALA A 24 17.19 22.09 10.26
N THR A 25 17.36 23.37 10.59
CA THR A 25 17.54 23.79 11.98
C THR A 25 16.16 23.89 12.64
N PRO A 26 15.85 23.08 13.68
CA PRO A 26 14.61 23.25 14.41
C PRO A 26 14.70 24.55 15.21
N ASP A 27 13.96 25.57 14.78
CA ASP A 27 13.78 26.80 15.56
C ASP A 27 13.13 26.44 16.90
N ALA A 28 13.99 26.39 17.91
CA ALA A 28 13.62 26.28 19.30
C ALA A 28 13.07 27.62 19.77
N GLU A 29 11.75 27.79 19.81
CA GLU A 29 11.11 28.73 20.75
C GLU A 29 9.60 28.48 20.84
N THR A 30 9.21 27.73 21.87
CA THR A 30 8.08 27.95 22.80
C THR A 30 7.69 26.60 23.40
N SER A 31 8.24 26.28 24.57
CA SER A 31 7.85 25.12 25.38
C SER A 31 6.41 25.28 25.88
N PRO A 32 5.46 24.39 25.55
CA PRO A 32 4.27 24.19 26.35
C PRO A 32 4.59 23.11 27.38
N ASN A 33 4.95 23.57 28.58
CA ASN A 33 4.70 22.94 29.88
C ASN A 33 4.15 21.49 29.82
N MET A 34 5.02 20.48 29.65
CA MET A 34 4.63 19.08 29.73
C MET A 34 4.42 18.67 31.19
N ARG A 35 3.25 19.03 31.72
CA ARG A 35 2.68 18.36 32.88
C ARG A 35 2.21 16.97 32.44
N GLY A 36 2.71 15.97 33.17
CA GLY A 36 2.42 14.55 32.95
C GLY A 36 0.95 14.27 32.66
N GLY A 37 0.72 13.66 31.51
CA GLY A 37 -0.56 13.11 31.10
C GLY A 37 -0.31 11.71 30.55
N SER A 38 -0.85 10.71 31.24
CA SER A 38 -0.93 9.30 30.85
C SER A 38 -1.24 9.12 29.34
N PRO A 39 -0.68 8.11 28.65
CA PRO A 39 -0.90 7.91 27.21
C PRO A 39 -2.37 7.57 26.93
N ARG A 40 -3.18 8.61 26.68
CA ARG A 40 -4.57 8.47 26.25
C ARG A 40 -4.59 8.11 24.75
N ASN A 41 -5.01 6.88 24.46
CA ASN A 41 -5.55 6.38 23.20
C ASN A 41 -5.11 7.11 21.92
N LEU A 42 -3.96 6.68 21.37
CA LEU A 42 -3.44 7.04 20.04
C LEU A 42 -4.40 6.74 18.87
N GLN A 43 -5.51 6.02 19.13
CA GLN A 43 -6.53 5.70 18.13
C GLN A 43 -7.48 6.87 17.83
N GLU A 44 -7.56 7.89 18.69
CA GLU A 44 -8.45 9.06 18.50
C GLU A 44 -7.74 10.31 17.98
N THR A 45 -6.41 10.30 17.90
CA THR A 45 -5.62 11.43 17.43
C THR A 45 -5.92 11.67 15.95
N LYS A 46 -6.30 12.90 15.57
CA LYS A 46 -6.66 13.29 14.18
C LYS A 46 -5.67 12.75 13.13
N VAL A 47 -4.39 12.68 13.50
CA VAL A 47 -3.29 12.09 12.72
C VAL A 47 -3.55 10.63 12.30
N TYR A 48 -4.13 9.78 13.16
CA TYR A 48 -4.49 8.40 12.81
C TYR A 48 -5.64 8.35 11.81
N LYS A 49 -6.65 9.21 11.97
CA LYS A 49 -7.77 9.29 11.01
C LYS A 49 -7.31 9.80 9.65
N ASP A 50 -6.39 10.76 9.63
CA ASP A 50 -5.84 11.32 8.40
C ASP A 50 -4.86 10.34 7.72
N SER A 51 -4.07 9.58 8.48
CA SER A 51 -3.20 8.54 7.92
C SER A 51 -3.98 7.36 7.34
N VAL A 52 -5.06 6.92 8.01
CA VAL A 52 -5.95 5.87 7.49
C VAL A 52 -6.66 6.34 6.21
N LYS A 53 -7.11 7.59 6.14
CA LYS A 53 -7.68 8.17 4.91
C LYS A 53 -6.65 8.23 3.78
N GLY A 54 -5.43 8.69 4.06
CA GLY A 54 -4.34 8.74 3.09
C GLY A 54 -3.97 7.36 2.55
N ALA A 55 -3.84 6.36 3.43
CA ALA A 55 -3.58 4.98 3.06
C ALA A 55 -4.71 4.39 2.21
N ARG A 56 -5.98 4.67 2.56
CA ARG A 56 -7.14 4.22 1.78
C ARG A 56 -7.18 4.86 0.39
N ALA A 57 -6.88 6.15 0.28
CA ALA A 57 -6.81 6.86 -1.00
C ALA A 57 -5.66 6.33 -1.88
N ALA A 58 -4.49 6.12 -1.29
CA ALA A 58 -3.35 5.52 -1.99
C ALA A 58 -3.68 4.10 -2.50
N TRP A 59 -4.35 3.29 -1.67
CA TRP A 59 -4.81 1.96 -2.05
C TRP A 59 -5.82 2.00 -3.21
N GLN A 60 -6.79 2.90 -3.15
CA GLN A 60 -7.78 3.05 -4.22
C GLN A 60 -7.12 3.46 -5.55
N ASN A 61 -6.16 4.38 -5.51
CA ASN A 61 -5.41 4.80 -6.69
C ASN A 61 -4.57 3.65 -7.27
N TYR A 62 -3.94 2.85 -6.39
CA TYR A 62 -3.18 1.67 -6.79
C TYR A 62 -4.07 0.62 -7.47
N VAL A 63 -5.24 0.33 -6.88
CA VAL A 63 -6.22 -0.60 -7.44
C VAL A 63 -6.77 -0.10 -8.78
N ALA A 64 -7.04 1.20 -8.91
CA ALA A 64 -7.49 1.79 -10.17
C ALA A 64 -6.43 1.68 -11.26
N PHE A 65 -5.17 1.96 -10.94
CA PHE A 65 -4.05 1.80 -11.87
C PHE A 65 -3.87 0.34 -12.31
N LEU A 66 -3.96 -0.61 -11.36
CA LEU A 66 -3.92 -2.04 -11.65
C LEU A 66 -5.07 -2.48 -12.56
N ALA A 67 -6.29 -1.98 -12.33
CA ALA A 67 -7.44 -2.32 -13.15
C ALA A 67 -7.26 -1.86 -14.61
N VAL A 68 -6.75 -0.64 -14.82
CA VAL A 68 -6.43 -0.14 -16.16
C VAL A 68 -5.34 -0.99 -16.82
N LYS A 69 -4.26 -1.31 -16.10
CA LYS A 69 -3.18 -2.15 -16.62
C LYS A 69 -3.62 -3.59 -16.91
N PHE A 70 -4.52 -4.13 -16.11
CA PHE A 70 -5.07 -5.46 -16.33
C PHE A 70 -5.90 -5.50 -17.61
N HIS A 71 -6.71 -4.47 -17.87
CA HIS A 71 -7.52 -4.38 -19.09
C HIS A 71 -6.68 -4.22 -20.37
N ASP A 72 -5.53 -3.52 -20.30
CA ASP A 72 -4.59 -3.38 -21.42
C ASP A 72 -3.78 -4.66 -21.70
N THR A 73 -3.79 -5.64 -20.78
CA THR A 73 -2.97 -6.84 -20.90
C THR A 73 -3.70 -7.91 -21.73
N PRO A 74 -3.01 -8.61 -22.67
CA PRO A 74 -3.60 -9.72 -23.41
C PRO A 74 -4.00 -10.88 -22.49
N ARG A 75 -4.99 -11.70 -22.90
CA ARG A 75 -5.57 -12.78 -22.08
C ARG A 75 -4.53 -13.69 -21.42
N ARG A 76 -3.51 -14.11 -22.18
CA ARG A 76 -2.42 -14.96 -21.67
C ARG A 76 -1.65 -14.30 -20.50
N GLY A 77 -1.49 -12.98 -20.54
CA GLY A 77 -0.87 -12.22 -19.45
C GLY A 77 -1.80 -12.10 -18.23
N GLN A 78 -3.11 -11.91 -18.46
CA GLN A 78 -4.11 -11.89 -17.39
C GLN A 78 -4.18 -13.24 -16.65
N GLU A 79 -4.16 -14.36 -17.38
CA GLU A 79 -4.15 -15.70 -16.81
C GLU A 79 -2.90 -15.95 -15.96
N GLN A 80 -1.71 -15.58 -16.46
CA GLN A 80 -0.48 -15.68 -15.68
C GLN A 80 -0.52 -14.82 -14.42
N PHE A 81 -1.13 -13.63 -14.49
CA PHE A 81 -1.30 -12.77 -13.32
C PHE A 81 -2.22 -13.42 -12.27
N ILE A 82 -3.34 -14.01 -12.67
CA ILE A 82 -4.26 -14.75 -11.79
C ILE A 82 -3.56 -15.95 -11.15
N VAL A 83 -2.76 -16.69 -11.92
CA VAL A 83 -1.99 -17.83 -11.41
C VAL A 83 -0.98 -17.38 -10.35
N ARG A 84 -0.24 -16.29 -10.59
CA ARG A 84 0.74 -15.76 -9.61
C ARG A 84 0.06 -15.20 -8.37
N MET A 85 -1.05 -14.50 -8.52
CA MET A 85 -1.83 -13.99 -7.39
C MET A 85 -2.39 -15.13 -6.54
N SER A 86 -2.95 -16.17 -7.17
CA SER A 86 -3.48 -17.33 -6.44
C SER A 86 -2.37 -18.08 -5.69
N GLN A 87 -1.22 -18.33 -6.32
CA GLN A 87 -0.05 -18.90 -5.64
C GLN A 87 0.40 -18.05 -4.45
N THR A 88 0.50 -16.73 -4.62
CA THR A 88 0.94 -15.81 -3.56
C THR A 88 -0.03 -15.83 -2.37
N LEU A 89 -1.34 -15.83 -2.63
CA LEU A 89 -2.36 -15.92 -1.59
C LEU A 89 -2.33 -17.27 -0.86
N THR A 90 -2.17 -18.39 -1.59
CA THR A 90 -2.08 -19.73 -1.00
C THR A 90 -0.82 -19.89 -0.14
N ILE A 91 0.34 -19.46 -0.66
CA ILE A 91 1.61 -19.50 0.08
C ILE A 91 1.55 -18.58 1.30
N GLY A 92 1.07 -17.34 1.13
CA GLY A 92 0.92 -16.38 2.22
C GLY A 92 0.02 -16.91 3.34
N SER A 93 -1.14 -17.46 2.99
CA SER A 93 -2.06 -18.07 3.97
C SER A 93 -1.42 -19.27 4.68
N ALA A 94 -0.74 -20.16 3.95
CA ALA A 94 -0.07 -21.32 4.54
C ALA A 94 1.05 -20.92 5.51
N VAL A 95 1.81 -19.86 5.20
CA VAL A 95 2.84 -19.31 6.10
C VAL A 95 2.21 -18.72 7.37
N LEU A 96 1.11 -17.98 7.25
CA LEU A 96 0.39 -17.44 8.42
C LEU A 96 -0.12 -18.55 9.34
N ILE A 97 -0.75 -19.58 8.75
CA ILE A 97 -1.21 -20.75 9.50
C ILE A 97 -0.03 -21.43 10.17
N THR A 98 1.06 -21.66 9.44
CA THR A 98 2.27 -22.27 9.99
C THR A 98 2.84 -21.45 11.12
N SER A 99 2.83 -20.11 11.02
CA SER A 99 3.31 -19.22 12.08
C SER A 99 2.48 -19.35 13.37
N LEU A 100 1.17 -19.61 13.27
CA LEU A 100 0.30 -19.83 14.42
C LEU A 100 0.62 -21.16 15.13
N PHE A 101 0.93 -22.21 14.37
CA PHE A 101 1.26 -23.53 14.92
C PHE A 101 2.74 -23.69 15.27
N TYR A 102 3.63 -22.85 14.72
CA TYR A 102 5.08 -22.91 14.93
C TYR A 102 5.54 -23.07 16.39
N PRO A 103 5.01 -22.33 17.39
CA PRO A 103 5.42 -22.51 18.78
C PRO A 103 5.08 -23.88 19.36
N PHE A 104 4.05 -24.55 18.83
CA PHE A 104 3.60 -25.86 19.31
C PHE A 104 4.39 -27.04 18.72
N LEU A 105 5.19 -26.83 17.68
CA LEU A 105 5.96 -27.91 17.06
C LEU A 105 7.29 -28.18 17.78
N PRO A 106 7.70 -29.46 17.95
CA PRO A 106 9.05 -29.85 18.37
C PRO A 106 10.15 -29.42 17.38
N THR A 107 11.36 -29.14 17.87
CA THR A 107 12.48 -28.61 17.08
C THR A 107 12.80 -29.42 15.82
N LEU A 108 12.79 -30.76 15.91
CA LEU A 108 13.07 -31.63 14.76
C LEU A 108 12.04 -31.46 13.64
N ILE A 109 10.76 -31.30 13.99
CA ILE A 109 9.68 -31.17 13.01
C ILE A 109 9.72 -29.78 12.37
N ARG A 110 10.11 -28.72 13.11
CA ARG A 110 10.19 -27.34 12.58
C ARG A 110 11.10 -27.23 11.35
N VAL A 111 12.22 -27.94 11.35
CA VAL A 111 13.21 -27.93 10.26
C VAL A 111 12.60 -28.45 8.95
N PHE A 112 11.73 -29.47 9.03
CA PHE A 112 11.07 -30.04 7.86
C PHE A 112 9.70 -29.41 7.54
N ALA A 113 9.04 -28.84 8.54
CA ALA A 113 7.71 -28.25 8.40
C ALA A 113 7.71 -27.05 7.45
N LEU A 114 8.66 -26.13 7.58
CA LEU A 114 8.73 -24.95 6.70
C LEU A 114 8.92 -25.30 5.22
N PRO A 115 9.95 -26.07 4.80
CA PRO A 115 10.08 -26.48 3.40
C PRO A 115 8.92 -27.37 2.95
N GLY A 116 8.41 -28.25 3.82
CA GLY A 116 7.27 -29.10 3.52
C GLY A 116 6.00 -28.29 3.21
N VAL A 117 5.66 -27.33 4.07
CA VAL A 117 4.50 -26.45 3.86
C VAL A 117 4.68 -25.58 2.62
N LEU A 118 5.88 -25.07 2.35
CA LEU A 118 6.12 -24.28 1.14
C LEU A 118 5.90 -25.10 -0.14
N VAL A 119 6.43 -26.32 -0.21
CA VAL A 119 6.25 -27.20 -1.36
C VAL A 119 4.79 -27.62 -1.51
N LEU A 120 4.14 -28.03 -0.43
CA LEU A 120 2.71 -28.39 -0.43
C LEU A 120 1.83 -27.23 -0.85
N SER A 121 2.08 -26.04 -0.31
CA SER A 121 1.31 -24.84 -0.61
C SER A 121 1.52 -24.38 -2.06
N TRP A 122 2.74 -24.45 -2.58
CA TRP A 122 3.03 -24.19 -3.98
C TRP A 122 2.31 -25.18 -4.91
N TRP A 123 2.32 -26.46 -4.56
CA TRP A 123 1.61 -27.50 -5.31
C TRP A 123 0.09 -27.28 -5.30
N LEU A 124 -0.49 -27.00 -4.12
CA LEU A 124 -1.91 -26.65 -3.97
C LEU A 124 -2.29 -25.40 -4.78
N GLY A 125 -1.49 -24.34 -4.69
CA GLY A 125 -1.69 -23.10 -5.41
C GLY A 125 -1.67 -23.30 -6.93
N THR A 126 -0.70 -24.06 -7.43
CA THR A 126 -0.54 -24.32 -8.88
C THR A 126 -1.57 -25.28 -9.45
N LYS A 127 -1.88 -26.38 -8.76
CA LYS A 127 -2.69 -27.47 -9.33
C LYS A 127 -4.17 -27.39 -9.01
N ILE A 128 -4.56 -26.73 -7.93
CA ILE A 128 -5.95 -26.70 -7.47
C ILE A 128 -6.51 -25.29 -7.54
N VAL A 129 -5.86 -24.33 -6.86
CA VAL A 129 -6.43 -22.97 -6.71
C VAL A 129 -6.37 -22.19 -8.01
N ALA A 130 -5.23 -22.20 -8.70
CA ALA A 130 -5.03 -21.50 -9.97
C ALA A 130 -6.08 -21.86 -11.05
N PRO A 131 -6.29 -23.15 -11.43
CA PRO A 131 -7.27 -23.49 -12.46
C PRO A 131 -8.70 -23.14 -12.04
N GLN A 132 -9.05 -23.32 -10.76
CA GLN A 132 -10.38 -22.95 -10.25
C GLN A 132 -10.62 -21.44 -10.34
N MET A 133 -9.60 -20.63 -10.06
CA MET A 133 -9.70 -19.18 -10.21
C MET A 133 -9.80 -18.77 -11.69
N THR A 134 -9.01 -19.37 -12.58
CA THR A 134 -9.08 -19.08 -14.02
C THR A 134 -10.49 -19.34 -14.57
N ILE A 135 -11.11 -20.47 -14.25
CA ILE A 135 -12.48 -20.80 -14.67
C ILE A 135 -13.50 -19.76 -14.16
N ARG A 136 -13.33 -19.29 -12.92
CA ARG A 136 -14.23 -18.28 -12.34
C ARG A 136 -14.09 -16.90 -12.99
N PHE A 137 -12.86 -16.53 -13.35
CA PHE A 137 -12.57 -15.24 -13.97
C PHE A 137 -12.70 -15.25 -15.49
N GLU A 138 -12.86 -16.41 -16.13
CA GLU A 138 -12.95 -16.57 -17.58
C GLU A 138 -13.96 -15.61 -18.23
N LYS A 139 -15.11 -15.36 -17.58
CA LYS A 139 -16.15 -14.43 -18.07
C LYS A 139 -15.75 -12.95 -18.07
N HIS A 140 -14.69 -12.59 -17.34
CA HIS A 140 -14.20 -11.23 -17.16
C HIS A 140 -12.82 -11.03 -17.81
N LEU A 141 -12.27 -12.08 -18.45
CA LEU A 141 -11.04 -11.98 -19.22
C LEU A 141 -11.33 -11.38 -20.59
N ASN A 142 -10.34 -10.68 -21.15
CA ASN A 142 -10.44 -10.17 -22.51
C ASN A 142 -10.62 -11.34 -23.51
N GLN A 143 -11.50 -11.17 -24.48
CA GLN A 143 -11.72 -12.15 -25.55
C GLN A 143 -10.43 -12.31 -26.37
N GLU A 144 -10.09 -13.56 -26.71
CA GLU A 144 -8.97 -13.83 -27.63
C GLU A 144 -9.36 -13.31 -29.01
N PHE A 145 -8.55 -12.41 -29.56
CA PHE A 145 -8.56 -12.05 -30.97
C PHE A 145 -7.50 -12.88 -31.70
#